data_AF-U2CXJ6-F1
#
_entry.id   AF-U2CXJ6-F1
#
_cell.length_a   1.000
_cell.length_b   1.000
_cell.length_c   1.000
_cell.angle_alpha   90.00
_cell.angle_beta   90.00
_cell.angle_gamma   90.00
#
_symmetry.space_group_name_H-M   'P 1'
#
loop_
_entity.id
_entity.type
_entity.pdbx_description
1 polymer ?
#
loop_
_entity_poly.entity_id
_entity_poly.type
_entity_poly.pdbx_seq_one_letter_code
_entity_poly.pdbx_strand_id
1 'polypeptide(L)'
;ACTNRALESAGRPERIDHRSYRRQGIDKIPSVHLGPAASQMEKRGIRTDKGEVNRQIAADNKLLKEIKARITRLYRWSKAETEKPQTQQSSLTALWEAQQQLDAPRTRTGKIRALQESAALFSFLQANGIQSMQQLHEKITDMNSRYYDLRGKIVKAERRITTLTERREMWEQYNQYKSIHKQLAKVKPEKREQFEQRHSRELILYDAATRYLKDLKDNGEAITPKTWQLEIDQ
;
A
#
# COMPACT_ATOMS: atom_id res chain seq x y z
N ALA A 1 22.93 -6.82 -9.83
CA ALA A 1 23.56 -6.04 -10.92
C ALA A 1 23.63 -6.81 -12.25
N CYS A 2 24.08 -8.08 -12.24
CA CYS A 2 24.17 -8.91 -13.46
C CYS A 2 22.83 -9.03 -14.24
N THR A 3 21.71 -9.24 -13.54
CA THR A 3 20.39 -9.43 -14.18
C THR A 3 19.90 -8.19 -14.93
N ASN A 4 20.10 -6.98 -14.38
CA ASN A 4 19.68 -5.74 -15.07
C ASN A 4 20.55 -5.47 -16.30
N ARG A 5 21.83 -5.82 -16.25
CA ARG A 5 22.73 -5.74 -17.40
C ARG A 5 22.30 -6.71 -18.51
N ALA A 6 21.88 -7.92 -18.14
CA ALA A 6 21.33 -8.88 -19.11
C ALA A 6 20.01 -8.40 -19.74
N LEU A 7 19.11 -7.79 -18.95
CA LEU A 7 17.87 -7.19 -19.46
C LEU A 7 18.16 -6.03 -20.43
N GLU A 8 19.14 -5.18 -20.10
CA GLU A 8 19.59 -4.09 -20.95
C GLU A 8 20.20 -4.58 -22.27
N SER A 9 21.09 -5.58 -22.23
CA SER A 9 21.63 -6.21 -23.43
C SER A 9 20.56 -6.89 -24.29
N ALA A 10 19.47 -7.36 -23.69
CA ALA A 10 18.32 -7.93 -24.39
C ALA A 10 17.30 -6.87 -24.87
N GLY A 11 17.60 -5.56 -24.73
CA GLY A 11 16.72 -4.47 -25.16
C GLY A 11 15.43 -4.35 -24.35
N ARG A 12 15.37 -4.95 -23.17
CA ARG A 12 14.18 -4.98 -22.32
C ARG A 12 14.14 -3.79 -21.36
N PRO A 13 13.03 -3.04 -21.26
CA PRO A 13 12.93 -1.85 -20.42
C PRO A 13 12.78 -2.18 -18.92
N GLU A 14 12.46 -3.42 -18.56
CA GLU A 14 12.28 -3.81 -17.16
C GLU A 14 13.59 -3.68 -16.38
N ARG A 15 13.50 -3.19 -15.14
CA ARG A 15 14.62 -3.08 -14.21
C ARG A 15 14.21 -3.67 -12.87
N ILE A 16 15.04 -4.57 -12.35
CA ILE A 16 14.83 -5.19 -11.05
C ILE A 16 15.50 -4.31 -10.02
N ASP A 17 14.70 -3.82 -9.07
CA ASP A 17 15.17 -3.10 -7.89
C ASP A 17 14.87 -3.96 -6.65
N HIS A 18 15.90 -4.15 -5.82
CA HIS A 18 15.85 -4.96 -4.60
C HIS A 18 15.16 -4.22 -3.44
N ARG A 19 15.03 -2.89 -3.55
CA ARG A 19 14.30 -2.08 -2.58
C ARG A 19 12.82 -2.45 -2.63
N SER A 20 12.13 -2.44 -1.50
CA SER A 20 10.67 -2.59 -1.48
C SER A 20 9.98 -1.47 -2.28
N TYR A 21 8.77 -1.70 -2.77
CA TYR A 21 7.99 -0.65 -3.47
C TYR A 21 7.91 0.65 -2.66
N ARG A 22 7.79 0.56 -1.33
CA ARG A 22 7.87 1.71 -0.42
C ARG A 22 9.16 2.51 -0.58
N ARG A 23 10.33 1.85 -0.57
CA ARG A 23 11.65 2.50 -0.73
C ARG A 23 11.88 3.03 -2.15
N GLN A 24 11.18 2.48 -3.13
CA GLN A 24 11.17 2.99 -4.51
C GLN A 24 10.21 4.18 -4.69
N GLY A 25 9.37 4.49 -3.70
CA GLY A 25 8.30 5.49 -3.83
C GLY A 25 7.13 5.05 -4.72
N ILE A 26 7.01 3.74 -4.97
CA ILE A 26 5.95 3.15 -5.78
C ILE A 26 4.76 2.82 -4.88
N ASP A 27 3.64 3.48 -5.13
CA ASP A 27 2.37 3.23 -4.45
C ASP A 27 1.61 2.10 -5.15
N LYS A 28 2.02 0.87 -4.85
CA LYS A 28 1.40 -0.35 -5.35
C LYS A 28 1.33 -1.38 -4.22
N ILE A 29 0.16 -1.96 -4.03
CA ILE A 29 -0.04 -3.07 -3.10
C ILE A 29 0.73 -4.29 -3.65
N PRO A 30 1.69 -4.85 -2.90
CA PRO A 30 2.48 -6.00 -3.37
C PRO A 30 1.63 -7.26 -3.42
N SER A 31 1.86 -8.10 -4.42
CA SER A 31 1.24 -9.43 -4.50
C SER A 31 1.87 -10.41 -3.52
N VAL A 32 1.07 -11.35 -3.02
CA VAL A 32 1.51 -12.47 -2.20
C VAL A 32 2.15 -13.54 -3.08
N HIS A 33 3.30 -14.07 -2.65
CA HIS A 33 3.94 -15.18 -3.35
C HIS A 33 3.09 -16.47 -3.24
N LEU A 34 2.67 -17.02 -4.39
CA LEU A 34 1.80 -18.20 -4.46
C LEU A 34 2.49 -19.47 -3.91
N GLY A 35 3.76 -19.66 -4.26
CA GLY A 35 4.48 -20.92 -4.05
C GLY A 35 4.21 -21.95 -5.16
N PRO A 36 5.04 -23.02 -5.25
CA PRO A 36 4.97 -23.98 -6.36
C PRO A 36 3.63 -24.71 -6.49
N ALA A 37 3.04 -25.14 -5.36
CA ALA A 37 1.79 -25.90 -5.34
C ALA A 37 0.60 -25.06 -5.85
N ALA A 38 0.39 -23.87 -5.27
CA ALA A 38 -0.68 -22.98 -5.68
C ALA A 38 -0.49 -22.50 -7.14
N SER A 39 0.76 -22.28 -7.58
CA SER A 39 1.03 -21.91 -8.98
C SER A 39 0.65 -23.02 -9.97
N GLN A 40 0.90 -24.29 -9.65
CA GLN A 40 0.49 -25.41 -10.50
C GLN A 40 -1.03 -25.56 -10.53
N MET A 41 -1.72 -25.37 -9.40
CA MET A 41 -3.18 -25.40 -9.32
C MET A 41 -3.81 -24.31 -10.20
N GLU A 42 -3.34 -23.06 -10.08
CA GLU A 42 -3.83 -21.94 -10.90
C GLU A 42 -3.57 -22.14 -12.39
N LYS A 43 -2.41 -22.72 -12.77
CA LYS A 43 -2.12 -23.10 -14.17
C LYS A 43 -3.10 -24.12 -14.73
N ARG A 44 -3.66 -24.99 -13.88
CA ARG A 44 -4.69 -25.96 -14.24
C ARG A 44 -6.11 -25.37 -14.15
N GLY A 45 -6.25 -24.07 -13.89
CA GLY A 45 -7.53 -23.38 -13.78
C GLY A 45 -8.21 -23.52 -12.40
N ILE A 46 -7.54 -24.12 -11.41
CA ILE A 46 -8.08 -24.27 -10.06
C ILE A 46 -7.75 -23.00 -9.27
N ARG A 47 -8.79 -22.27 -8.85
CA ARG A 47 -8.65 -21.04 -8.06
C ARG A 47 -8.18 -21.39 -6.65
N THR A 48 -7.17 -20.68 -6.18
CA THR A 48 -6.57 -20.78 -4.84
C THR A 48 -6.82 -19.50 -4.05
N ASP A 49 -6.85 -19.59 -2.72
CA ASP A 49 -7.08 -18.42 -1.86
C ASP A 49 -6.02 -17.34 -2.08
N LYS A 50 -4.74 -17.73 -2.16
CA LYS A 50 -3.64 -16.80 -2.47
C LYS A 50 -3.76 -16.18 -3.87
N GLY A 51 -4.27 -16.94 -4.85
CA GLY A 51 -4.55 -16.44 -6.18
C GLY A 51 -5.69 -15.43 -6.21
N GLU A 52 -6.73 -15.64 -5.39
CA GLU A 52 -7.85 -14.71 -5.26
C GLU A 52 -7.41 -13.40 -4.62
N VAL A 53 -6.63 -13.47 -3.54
CA VAL A 53 -6.01 -12.29 -2.91
C VAL A 53 -5.20 -11.51 -3.94
N ASN A 54 -4.41 -12.17 -4.78
CA ASN A 54 -3.64 -11.50 -5.83
C ASN A 54 -4.50 -10.88 -6.93
N ARG A 55 -5.64 -11.51 -7.30
CA ARG A 55 -6.61 -10.93 -8.24
C ARG A 55 -7.24 -9.66 -7.67
N GLN A 56 -7.62 -9.68 -6.40
CA GLN A 56 -8.16 -8.50 -5.70
C GLN A 56 -7.11 -7.38 -5.65
N ILE A 57 -5.88 -7.69 -5.24
CA ILE A 57 -4.75 -6.74 -5.22
C ILE A 57 -4.53 -6.11 -6.60
N ALA A 58 -4.66 -6.88 -7.68
CA ALA A 58 -4.54 -6.35 -9.03
C ALA A 58 -5.68 -5.38 -9.39
N ALA A 59 -6.92 -5.72 -9.01
CA ALA A 59 -8.08 -4.84 -9.20
C ALA A 59 -7.95 -3.54 -8.41
N ASP A 60 -7.53 -3.63 -7.14
CA ASP A 60 -7.33 -2.46 -6.26
C ASP A 60 -6.22 -1.55 -6.79
N ASN A 61 -5.11 -2.13 -7.25
CA ASN A 61 -4.02 -1.35 -7.87
C ASN A 61 -4.47 -0.64 -9.15
N LYS A 62 -5.32 -1.27 -9.96
CA LYS A 62 -5.90 -0.65 -11.16
C LYS A 62 -6.79 0.53 -10.77
N LEU A 63 -7.70 0.33 -9.81
CA LEU A 63 -8.59 1.37 -9.30
C LEU A 63 -7.79 2.54 -8.71
N LEU A 64 -6.77 2.25 -7.89
CA LEU A 64 -5.89 3.26 -7.30
C LEU A 64 -5.19 4.10 -8.38
N LYS A 65 -4.69 3.46 -9.44
CA LYS A 65 -4.05 4.15 -10.57
C LYS A 65 -5.03 5.07 -11.29
N GLU A 66 -6.26 4.61 -11.53
CA GLU A 66 -7.31 5.38 -12.18
C GLU A 66 -7.76 6.58 -11.34
N ILE A 67 -7.98 6.37 -10.04
CA ILE A 67 -8.33 7.44 -9.08
C ILE A 67 -7.22 8.50 -9.06
N LYS A 68 -5.95 8.10 -8.93
CA LYS A 68 -4.81 9.03 -8.94
C LYS A 68 -4.72 9.83 -10.24
N ALA A 69 -4.89 9.16 -11.39
CA ALA A 69 -4.89 9.84 -12.68
C ALA A 69 -6.04 10.85 -12.80
N ARG A 70 -7.23 10.50 -12.31
CA ARG A 70 -8.41 11.37 -12.33
C ARG A 70 -8.25 12.57 -11.40
N ILE A 71 -7.78 12.37 -10.17
CA ILE A 71 -7.46 13.45 -9.23
C ILE A 71 -6.40 14.39 -9.83
N THR A 72 -5.33 13.85 -10.40
CA THR A 72 -4.26 14.66 -11.02
C THR A 72 -4.79 15.48 -12.19
N ARG A 73 -5.65 14.88 -13.04
CA ARG A 73 -6.28 15.58 -14.15
C ARG A 73 -7.20 16.70 -13.66
N LEU A 74 -8.04 16.43 -12.67
CA LEU A 74 -8.94 17.41 -12.07
C LEU A 74 -8.17 18.57 -11.44
N TYR A 75 -7.10 18.28 -10.71
CA TYR A 75 -6.23 19.30 -10.12
C TYR A 75 -5.59 20.19 -11.21
N ARG A 76 -5.01 19.60 -12.25
CA ARG A 76 -4.39 20.35 -13.35
C ARG A 76 -5.42 21.20 -14.10
N TRP A 77 -6.59 20.63 -14.40
CA TRP A 77 -7.68 21.34 -15.05
C TRP A 77 -8.16 22.51 -14.19
N SER A 78 -8.42 22.26 -12.91
CA SER A 78 -8.88 23.29 -11.98
C SER A 78 -7.88 24.43 -11.85
N LYS A 79 -6.59 24.12 -11.76
CA LYS A 79 -5.52 25.12 -11.71
C LYS A 79 -5.47 25.96 -13.00
N ALA A 80 -5.51 25.33 -14.17
CA ALA A 80 -5.50 26.03 -15.44
C ALA A 80 -6.73 26.95 -15.61
N GLU A 81 -7.88 26.55 -15.07
CA GLU A 81 -9.10 27.36 -15.11
C GLU A 81 -9.01 28.58 -14.18
N THR A 82 -8.39 28.45 -13.01
CA THR A 82 -8.18 29.59 -12.09
C THR A 82 -7.18 30.63 -12.61
N GLU A 83 -6.26 30.23 -13.49
CA GLU A 83 -5.26 31.12 -14.09
C GLU A 83 -5.82 31.96 -15.27
N LYS A 84 -7.07 31.71 -15.71
CA LYS A 84 -7.73 32.50 -16.75
C LYS A 84 -8.20 33.87 -16.21
N PRO A 85 -8.16 34.94 -17.03
CA PRO A 85 -8.58 36.28 -16.61
C PRO A 85 -10.04 36.31 -16.11
N GLN A 86 -10.34 37.10 -15.08
CA GLN A 86 -11.68 37.23 -14.47
C GLN A 86 -12.80 37.59 -15.47
N THR A 87 -12.48 38.25 -16.59
CA THR A 87 -13.43 38.52 -17.68
C THR A 87 -13.89 37.26 -18.44
N GLN A 88 -13.19 36.13 -18.27
CA GLN A 88 -13.55 34.80 -18.78
C GLN A 88 -13.94 33.80 -17.69
N GLN A 89 -13.92 34.20 -16.41
CA GLN A 89 -14.47 33.39 -15.31
C GLN A 89 -15.99 33.47 -15.38
N SER A 90 -16.54 32.82 -16.41
CA SER A 90 -17.94 32.45 -16.52
C SER A 90 -18.36 31.89 -15.16
N SER A 91 -19.47 32.40 -14.61
CA SER A 91 -20.08 31.82 -13.42
C SER A 91 -20.16 30.31 -13.61
N LEU A 92 -20.07 29.53 -12.53
CA LEU A 92 -20.14 28.06 -12.62
C LEU A 92 -21.41 27.63 -13.39
N THR A 93 -22.47 28.45 -13.31
CA THR A 93 -23.69 28.45 -14.13
C THR A 93 -23.46 28.67 -15.63
N ALA A 94 -22.68 29.67 -16.05
CA ALA A 94 -22.37 29.92 -17.46
C ALA A 94 -21.43 28.86 -18.08
N LEU A 95 -20.47 28.31 -17.31
CA LEU A 95 -19.69 27.14 -17.75
C LEU A 95 -20.57 25.89 -17.87
N TRP A 96 -21.53 25.73 -16.94
CA TRP A 96 -22.52 24.66 -16.97
C TRP A 96 -23.45 24.76 -18.18
N GLU A 97 -23.93 25.96 -18.52
CA GLU A 97 -24.72 26.22 -19.73
C GLU A 97 -23.92 25.93 -21.02
N ALA A 98 -22.65 26.33 -21.06
CA ALA A 98 -21.77 26.07 -22.20
C ALA A 98 -21.48 24.56 -22.40
N GLN A 99 -21.28 23.81 -21.30
CA GLN A 99 -21.10 22.35 -21.34
C GLN A 99 -22.34 21.63 -21.88
N GLN A 100 -23.54 22.06 -21.47
CA GLN A 100 -24.81 21.50 -21.96
C GLN A 100 -25.02 21.72 -23.47
N GLN A 101 -24.50 22.83 -24.02
CA GLN A 101 -24.60 23.13 -25.44
C GLN A 101 -23.60 22.31 -26.30
N LEU A 102 -22.42 21.99 -25.77
CA LEU A 102 -21.38 21.23 -26.48
C LEU A 102 -21.68 19.72 -26.56
N ASP A 103 -22.28 19.15 -25.51
CA ASP A 103 -22.53 17.71 -25.37
C ASP A 103 -23.99 17.31 -25.63
N ALA A 104 -24.77 18.11 -26.38
CA ALA A 104 -26.20 17.88 -26.58
C ALA A 104 -26.46 16.50 -27.24
N PRO A 105 -26.96 15.49 -26.50
CA PRO A 105 -27.15 14.16 -27.04
C PRO A 105 -28.32 14.16 -28.03
N ARG A 106 -28.10 13.54 -29.19
CA ARG A 106 -29.10 13.49 -30.28
C ARG A 106 -30.33 12.66 -29.92
N THR A 107 -30.21 11.71 -28.99
CA THR A 107 -31.29 10.80 -28.59
C THR A 107 -32.01 11.27 -27.32
N ARG A 108 -33.31 11.00 -27.23
CA ARG A 108 -34.15 11.36 -26.06
C ARG A 108 -33.65 10.72 -24.76
N THR A 109 -33.23 9.47 -24.80
CA THR A 109 -32.64 8.76 -23.65
C THR A 109 -31.30 9.37 -23.22
N GLY A 110 -30.45 9.76 -24.18
CA GLY A 110 -29.23 10.49 -23.89
C GLY A 110 -29.50 11.83 -23.21
N LYS A 111 -30.53 12.57 -23.66
CA LYS A 111 -30.93 13.86 -23.06
C LYS A 111 -31.36 13.71 -21.61
N ILE A 112 -32.19 12.70 -21.32
CA ILE A 112 -32.65 12.41 -19.95
C ILE A 112 -31.46 12.05 -19.06
N ARG A 113 -30.54 11.20 -19.55
CA ARG A 113 -29.35 10.81 -18.78
C ARG A 113 -28.42 12.00 -18.51
N ALA A 114 -28.16 12.84 -19.51
CA ALA A 114 -27.33 14.03 -19.35
C ALA A 114 -27.94 15.02 -18.34
N LEU A 115 -29.28 15.16 -18.32
CA LEU A 115 -30.00 15.95 -17.32
C LEU A 115 -29.91 15.36 -15.91
N GLN A 116 -29.98 14.03 -15.78
CA GLN A 116 -29.80 13.36 -14.48
C GLN A 116 -28.38 13.52 -13.95
N GLU A 117 -27.37 13.34 -14.82
CA GLU A 117 -25.96 13.51 -14.48
C GLU A 117 -25.66 14.97 -14.11
N SER A 118 -26.27 15.94 -14.79
CA SER A 118 -26.09 17.36 -14.49
C SER A 118 -26.79 17.79 -13.19
N ALA A 119 -27.99 17.27 -12.91
CA ALA A 119 -28.67 17.48 -11.63
C ALA A 119 -27.89 16.89 -10.45
N ALA A 120 -27.30 15.70 -10.63
CA ALA A 120 -26.44 15.08 -9.63
C ALA A 120 -25.17 15.90 -9.36
N LEU A 121 -24.52 16.41 -10.41
CA LEU A 121 -23.37 17.30 -10.28
C LEU A 121 -23.73 18.60 -9.56
N PHE A 122 -24.84 19.24 -9.93
CA PHE A 122 -25.30 20.47 -9.28
C PHE A 122 -25.59 20.24 -7.79
N SER A 123 -26.31 19.16 -7.47
CA SER A 123 -26.60 18.77 -6.09
C SER A 123 -25.31 18.54 -5.30
N PHE A 124 -24.31 17.89 -5.91
CA PHE A 124 -23.00 17.68 -5.30
C PHE A 124 -22.26 19.00 -5.02
N LEU A 125 -22.22 19.91 -6.00
CA LEU A 125 -21.57 21.21 -5.84
C LEU A 125 -22.26 22.04 -4.76
N GLN A 126 -23.59 22.10 -4.77
CA GLN A 126 -24.38 22.81 -3.77
C GLN A 126 -24.18 22.22 -2.37
N ALA A 127 -24.26 20.89 -2.22
CA ALA A 127 -24.05 20.20 -0.94
C ALA A 127 -22.64 20.43 -0.36
N ASN A 128 -21.64 20.63 -1.23
CA ASN A 128 -20.27 20.94 -0.84
C ASN A 128 -19.97 22.45 -0.72
N GLY A 129 -20.96 23.31 -0.93
CA GLY A 129 -20.81 24.77 -0.87
C GLY A 129 -19.95 25.35 -1.98
N ILE A 130 -19.86 24.68 -3.13
CA ILE A 130 -19.02 25.07 -4.26
C ILE A 130 -19.87 25.91 -5.22
N GLN A 131 -19.69 27.23 -5.15
CA GLN A 131 -20.39 28.22 -5.97
C GLN A 131 -19.47 28.85 -7.03
N SER A 132 -18.16 28.74 -6.87
CA SER A 132 -17.16 29.28 -7.80
C SER A 132 -16.07 28.28 -8.15
N MET A 133 -15.41 28.52 -9.29
CA MET A 133 -14.28 27.72 -9.73
C MET A 133 -13.10 27.79 -8.74
N GLN A 134 -12.94 28.94 -8.07
CA GLN A 134 -11.94 29.12 -7.02
C GLN A 134 -12.27 28.24 -5.79
N GLN A 135 -13.52 28.21 -5.34
CA GLN A 135 -13.95 27.34 -4.23
C GLN A 135 -13.78 25.85 -4.59
N LEU A 136 -14.02 25.47 -5.85
CA LEU A 136 -13.75 24.11 -6.32
C LEU A 136 -12.25 23.79 -6.22
N HIS A 137 -11.39 24.72 -6.63
CA HIS A 137 -9.94 24.55 -6.52
C HIS A 137 -9.49 24.39 -5.06
N GLU A 138 -9.94 25.27 -4.17
CA GLU A 138 -9.65 25.22 -2.73
C GLU A 138 -10.10 23.91 -2.08
N LYS A 139 -11.27 23.40 -2.47
CA LYS A 139 -11.75 22.10 -1.98
C LYS A 139 -10.87 20.95 -2.47
N ILE A 140 -10.45 20.97 -3.74
CA ILE A 140 -9.57 19.95 -4.32
C ILE A 140 -8.19 19.99 -3.64
N THR A 141 -7.64 21.18 -3.36
CA THR A 141 -6.34 21.31 -2.68
C THR A 141 -6.41 20.83 -1.22
N ASP A 142 -7.45 21.19 -0.47
CA ASP A 142 -7.70 20.68 0.88
C ASP A 142 -7.83 19.14 0.88
N MET A 143 -8.63 18.59 -0.03
CA MET A 143 -8.79 17.14 -0.18
C MET A 143 -7.46 16.44 -0.51
N ASN A 144 -6.65 17.03 -1.40
CA ASN A 144 -5.32 16.52 -1.70
C ASN A 144 -4.39 16.56 -0.48
N SER A 145 -4.42 17.64 0.32
CA SER A 145 -3.64 17.73 1.55
C SER A 145 -4.02 16.62 2.53
N ARG A 146 -5.32 16.46 2.81
CA ARG A 146 -5.83 15.41 3.70
C ARG A 146 -5.47 14.01 3.21
N TYR A 147 -5.49 13.78 1.90
CA TYR A 147 -5.05 12.53 1.30
C TYR A 147 -3.58 12.23 1.64
N TYR A 148 -2.69 13.20 1.46
CA TYR A 148 -1.26 13.01 1.77
C TYR A 148 -1.01 12.88 3.29
N ASP A 149 -1.76 13.59 4.13
CA ASP A 149 -1.68 13.45 5.59
C ASP A 149 -2.12 12.07 6.05
N LEU A 150 -3.25 11.58 5.55
CA LEU A 150 -3.75 10.24 5.84
C LEU A 150 -2.75 9.18 5.35
N ARG A 151 -2.20 9.35 4.14
CA ARG A 151 -1.13 8.48 3.63
C ARG A 151 0.08 8.48 4.55
N GLY A 152 0.49 9.64 5.05
CA GLY A 152 1.58 9.76 6.01
C GLY A 152 1.32 8.97 7.30
N LYS A 153 0.09 9.04 7.82
CA LYS A 153 -0.34 8.27 9.01
C LYS A 153 -0.33 6.76 8.75
N ILE A 154 -0.88 6.31 7.61
CA ILE A 154 -0.87 4.90 7.21
C ILE A 154 0.57 4.38 7.12
N VAL A 155 1.48 5.10 6.46
CA VAL A 155 2.88 4.68 6.33
C VAL A 155 3.57 4.57 7.70
N LYS A 156 3.25 5.46 8.66
CA LYS A 156 3.78 5.37 10.03
C LYS A 156 3.23 4.14 10.76
N ALA A 157 1.93 3.87 10.66
CA ALA A 157 1.30 2.70 11.25
C ALA A 157 1.88 1.40 10.66
N GLU A 158 2.05 1.31 9.35
CA GLU A 158 2.66 0.14 8.72
C GLU A 158 4.11 -0.11 9.18
N ARG A 159 4.89 0.97 9.39
CA ARG A 159 6.25 0.85 9.96
C ARG A 159 6.18 0.30 11.38
N ARG A 160 5.24 0.80 12.18
CA ARG A 160 5.02 0.33 13.56
C ARG A 160 4.64 -1.14 13.57
N ILE A 161 3.69 -1.57 12.73
CA ILE A 161 3.31 -2.99 12.57
C ILE A 161 4.52 -3.83 12.19
N THR A 162 5.31 -3.41 11.19
CA THR A 162 6.51 -4.16 10.78
C THR A 162 7.48 -4.37 11.95
N THR A 163 7.77 -3.32 12.70
CA THR A 163 8.65 -3.39 13.87
C THR A 163 8.06 -4.29 14.97
N LEU A 164 6.76 -4.22 15.23
CA LEU A 164 6.10 -5.08 16.22
C LEU A 164 6.08 -6.55 15.79
N THR A 165 5.87 -6.83 14.51
CA THR A 165 5.93 -8.18 13.95
C THR A 165 7.33 -8.77 14.10
N GLU A 166 8.39 -8.02 13.79
CA GLU A 166 9.77 -8.46 14.01
C GLU A 166 10.04 -8.77 15.49
N ARG A 167 9.58 -7.91 16.41
CA ARG A 167 9.71 -8.16 17.87
C ARG A 167 9.01 -9.43 18.30
N ARG A 168 7.81 -9.67 17.76
CA ARG A 168 7.02 -10.87 18.04
C ARG A 168 7.73 -12.12 17.50
N GLU A 169 8.19 -12.10 16.26
CA GLU A 169 8.93 -13.23 15.66
C GLU A 169 10.18 -13.57 16.49
N MET A 170 10.95 -12.57 16.92
CA MET A 170 12.12 -12.79 17.77
C MET A 170 11.74 -13.38 19.14
N TRP A 171 10.65 -12.93 19.75
CA TRP A 171 10.16 -13.50 21.00
C TRP A 171 9.67 -14.95 20.85
N GLU A 172 8.96 -15.25 19.75
CA GLU A 172 8.51 -16.61 19.43
C GLU A 172 9.70 -17.56 19.22
N GLN A 173 10.72 -17.13 18.47
CA GLN A 173 11.96 -17.89 18.26
C GLN A 173 12.68 -18.15 19.59
N TYR A 174 12.80 -17.14 20.46
CA TYR A 174 13.38 -17.30 21.78
C TYR A 174 12.60 -18.36 22.59
N ASN A 175 11.28 -18.27 22.64
CA ASN A 175 10.46 -19.19 23.42
C ASN A 175 10.50 -20.63 22.89
N GLN A 176 10.49 -20.80 21.55
CA GLN A 176 10.54 -22.10 20.89
C GLN A 176 11.87 -22.84 21.12
N TYR A 177 13.00 -22.13 21.01
CA TYR A 177 14.33 -22.75 21.04
C TYR A 177 15.04 -22.70 22.40
N LYS A 178 14.46 -22.02 23.40
CA LYS A 178 14.99 -22.00 24.78
C LYS A 178 15.19 -23.39 25.39
N SER A 179 14.32 -24.34 25.07
CA SER A 179 14.41 -25.71 25.57
C SER A 179 15.62 -26.46 24.99
N ILE A 180 15.88 -26.29 23.69
CA ILE A 180 17.04 -26.87 22.98
C ILE A 180 18.34 -26.27 23.52
N HIS A 181 18.38 -24.95 23.71
CA HIS A 181 19.54 -24.30 24.33
C HIS A 181 19.77 -24.77 25.78
N LYS A 182 18.71 -25.02 26.55
CA LYS A 182 18.82 -25.63 27.90
C LYS A 182 19.30 -27.07 27.85
N GLN A 183 18.97 -27.83 26.81
CA GLN A 183 19.50 -29.19 26.61
C GLN A 183 20.99 -29.15 26.28
N LEU A 184 21.43 -28.23 25.42
CA LEU A 184 22.86 -28.03 25.11
C LEU A 184 23.70 -27.86 26.37
N ALA A 185 23.24 -27.05 27.33
CA ALA A 185 23.93 -26.83 28.61
C ALA A 185 24.06 -28.09 29.49
N LYS A 186 23.25 -29.13 29.25
CA LYS A 186 23.26 -30.41 29.97
C LYS A 186 24.02 -31.51 29.24
N VAL A 187 24.39 -31.30 27.97
CA VAL A 187 25.12 -32.29 27.18
C VAL A 187 26.57 -32.35 27.66
N LYS A 188 27.10 -33.56 27.82
CA LYS A 188 28.52 -33.77 28.16
C LYS A 188 29.43 -33.15 27.09
N PRO A 189 30.60 -32.60 27.44
CA PRO A 189 31.50 -31.95 26.49
C PRO A 189 31.80 -32.78 25.23
N GLU A 190 32.01 -34.08 25.38
CA GLU A 190 32.32 -35.03 24.30
C GLU A 190 31.23 -35.16 23.22
N LYS A 191 29.95 -34.92 23.57
CA LYS A 191 28.81 -35.04 22.64
C LYS A 191 28.25 -33.70 22.20
N ARG A 192 28.87 -32.61 22.65
CA ARG A 192 28.37 -31.25 22.45
C ARG A 192 28.45 -30.83 20.98
N GLU A 193 29.56 -31.13 20.32
CA GLU A 193 29.76 -30.81 18.90
C GLU A 193 28.72 -31.49 17.99
N GLN A 194 28.42 -32.77 18.24
CA GLN A 194 27.39 -33.50 17.49
C GLN A 194 25.98 -32.93 17.72
N PHE A 195 25.69 -32.44 18.94
CA PHE A 195 24.42 -31.78 19.24
C PHE A 195 24.32 -30.42 18.54
N GLU A 196 25.40 -29.63 18.56
CA GLU A 196 25.47 -28.34 17.88
C GLU A 196 25.33 -28.48 16.36
N GLN A 197 25.92 -29.52 15.75
CA GLN A 197 25.72 -29.79 14.32
C GLN A 197 24.24 -30.13 14.00
N ARG A 198 23.59 -30.95 14.84
CA ARG A 198 22.18 -31.36 14.67
C ARG A 198 21.19 -30.21 14.87
N HIS A 199 21.49 -29.30 15.79
CA HIS A 199 20.62 -28.18 16.17
C HIS A 199 21.21 -26.81 15.77
N SER A 200 22.09 -26.79 14.76
CA SER A 200 22.87 -25.60 14.41
C SER A 200 21.98 -24.41 14.06
N ARG A 201 20.94 -24.65 13.27
CA ARG A 201 19.96 -23.63 12.86
C ARG A 201 19.20 -23.07 14.06
N GLU A 202 18.70 -23.95 14.92
CA GLU A 202 17.90 -23.59 16.09
C GLU A 202 18.71 -22.78 17.10
N LEU A 203 19.98 -23.14 17.30
CA LEU A 203 20.91 -22.40 18.16
C LEU A 203 21.23 -21.01 17.59
N ILE A 204 21.52 -20.92 16.29
CA ILE A 204 21.76 -19.62 15.63
C ILE A 204 20.53 -18.69 15.77
N LEU A 205 19.33 -19.22 15.55
CA LEU A 205 18.08 -18.46 15.69
C LEU A 205 17.84 -18.04 17.14
N TYR A 206 18.10 -18.92 18.10
CA TYR A 206 18.00 -18.60 19.53
C TYR A 206 18.99 -17.51 19.95
N ASP A 207 20.24 -17.59 19.51
CA ASP A 207 21.28 -16.61 19.84
C ASP A 207 20.96 -15.24 19.23
N ALA A 208 20.49 -15.22 17.98
CA ALA A 208 20.06 -14.00 17.32
C ALA A 208 18.87 -13.35 18.06
N ALA A 209 17.84 -14.13 18.39
CA ALA A 209 16.70 -13.66 19.17
C ALA A 209 17.11 -13.16 20.56
N THR A 210 18.05 -13.84 21.22
CA THR A 210 18.55 -13.46 22.55
C THR A 210 19.29 -12.13 22.51
N ARG A 211 20.16 -11.91 21.51
CA ARG A 211 20.82 -10.61 21.30
C ARG A 211 19.82 -9.50 21.03
N TYR A 212 18.87 -9.74 20.13
CA TYR A 212 17.82 -8.77 19.79
C TYR A 212 16.97 -8.35 21.01
N LEU A 213 16.51 -9.33 21.81
CA LEU A 213 15.73 -9.05 23.02
C LEU A 213 16.56 -8.34 24.10
N LYS A 214 17.86 -8.64 24.18
CA LYS A 214 18.79 -7.92 25.07
C LYS A 214 18.91 -6.45 24.64
N ASP A 215 19.16 -6.21 23.35
CA ASP A 215 19.29 -4.85 22.82
C ASP A 215 18.00 -4.04 23.03
N LEU A 216 16.82 -4.65 22.86
CA LEU A 216 15.54 -3.99 23.17
C LEU A 216 15.44 -3.56 24.63
N LYS A 217 15.85 -4.45 25.56
CA LYS A 217 15.83 -4.17 26.99
C LYS A 217 16.83 -3.08 27.37
N ASP A 218 18.02 -3.11 26.77
CA ASP A 218 19.09 -2.12 26.98
C ASP A 218 18.67 -0.73 26.47
N ASN A 219 17.82 -0.67 25.43
CA ASN A 219 17.18 0.56 24.95
C ASN A 219 15.95 1.01 25.77
N GLY A 220 15.65 0.33 26.89
CA GLY A 220 14.55 0.70 27.80
C GLY A 220 13.16 0.26 27.33
N GLU A 221 13.07 -0.60 26.31
CA GLU A 221 11.79 -1.08 25.81
C GLU A 221 11.32 -2.35 26.54
N ALA A 222 10.05 -2.37 26.96
CA ALA A 222 9.46 -3.51 27.64
C ALA A 222 9.13 -4.65 26.65
N ILE A 223 9.48 -5.89 27.02
CA ILE A 223 9.14 -7.10 26.28
C ILE A 223 7.71 -7.51 26.64
N THR A 224 6.74 -7.04 25.87
CA THR A 224 5.30 -7.26 26.13
C THR A 224 4.60 -7.84 24.89
N PRO A 225 4.76 -9.14 24.59
CA PRO A 225 4.23 -9.76 23.37
C PRO A 225 2.72 -9.63 23.20
N LYS A 226 1.96 -9.68 24.30
CA LYS A 226 0.50 -9.53 24.28
C LYS A 226 0.06 -8.12 23.87
N THR A 227 0.76 -7.07 24.31
CA THR A 227 0.41 -5.70 23.94
C THR A 227 0.83 -5.40 22.51
N TRP A 228 1.93 -5.98 22.04
CA TRP A 228 2.34 -5.90 20.63
C TRP A 228 1.29 -6.53 19.71
N GLN A 229 0.73 -7.68 20.08
CA GLN A 229 -0.34 -8.32 19.31
C GLN A 229 -1.60 -7.46 19.26
N LEU A 230 -2.03 -6.93 20.41
CA LEU A 230 -3.19 -6.03 20.47
C LEU A 230 -3.00 -4.76 19.61
N GLU A 231 -1.78 -4.24 19.52
CA GLU A 231 -1.46 -3.06 18.70
C GLU A 231 -1.41 -3.40 17.20
N ILE A 232 -1.06 -4.63 16.82
CA ILE A 232 -1.10 -5.10 15.42
C ILE A 232 -2.54 -5.34 14.96
N ASP A 233 -3.41 -5.80 15.85
CA ASP A 233 -4.80 -6.15 15.53
C ASP A 233 -5.75 -4.92 15.46
N GLN A 234 -5.26 -3.72 15.77
CA GLN A 234 -5.98 -2.44 15.68
C GLN A 234 -5.79 -1.74 14.33
#